data_AF-A0ABD4TZE8-F1
#
_entry.id   AF-A0ABD4TZE8-F1
#
_cell.length_a   1.000
_cell.length_b   1.000
_cell.length_c   1.000
_cell.angle_alpha   90.00
_cell.angle_beta   90.00
_cell.angle_gamma   90.00
#
_symmetry.space_group_name_H-M   'P 1'
#
loop_
_entity.id
_entity.type
_entity.pdbx_description
1 polymer ?
#
loop_
_entity_poly.entity_id
_entity_poly.type
_entity_poly.pdbx_seq_one_letter_code
_entity_poly.pdbx_strand_id
1 'polypeptide(L)'
;MRILSIDPSSNRIETSTTGIVLLDNAQLVDYWVVPFGAKNFLEWFKNIGSTLEYDVVVVEKYEARDNDYSRDNSVLETIAAIGLCYPNLILQRNAGYQSDIPNELLKALNLWKFEKSHHNDVRAAARLGLFYAMRNDIEEVIQDIGRIATKEMAS
;
A
#
# COMPACT_ATOMS: atom_id res chain seq x y z
N MET A 1 -9.79 -3.25 -12.21
CA MET A 1 -9.97 -3.00 -10.76
C MET A 1 -9.00 -1.95 -10.25
N ARG A 2 -9.51 -0.89 -9.62
CA ARG A 2 -8.73 0.14 -8.96
C ARG A 2 -8.53 -0.15 -7.47
N ILE A 3 -7.27 -0.32 -7.07
CA ILE A 3 -6.89 -0.65 -5.69
C ILE A 3 -6.14 0.55 -5.11
N LEU A 4 -6.73 1.19 -4.09
CA LEU A 4 -6.02 2.16 -3.25
C LEU A 4 -5.34 1.42 -2.10
N SER A 5 -4.02 1.22 -2.21
CA SER A 5 -3.23 0.49 -1.22
C SER A 5 -2.45 1.45 -0.33
N ILE A 6 -2.46 1.23 0.98
CA ILE A 6 -1.91 2.13 1.99
C ILE A 6 -1.03 1.35 2.98
N ASP A 7 0.22 1.78 3.09
CA ASP A 7 1.17 1.35 4.14
C ASP A 7 1.25 2.46 5.20
N PRO A 8 0.61 2.29 6.37
CA PRO A 8 0.44 3.34 7.37
C PRO A 8 1.73 3.59 8.17
N SER A 9 2.04 4.87 8.36
CA SER A 9 3.15 5.29 9.22
C SER A 9 2.84 5.27 10.71
N SER A 10 3.92 5.32 11.49
CA SER A 10 3.89 5.66 12.91
C SER A 10 3.29 7.05 13.14
N ASN A 11 2.61 7.25 14.28
CA ASN A 11 2.15 8.57 14.71
C ASN A 11 3.19 9.32 15.56
N ARG A 12 4.38 8.74 15.80
CA ARG A 12 5.44 9.28 16.67
C ARG A 12 6.77 9.50 15.96
N ILE A 13 7.11 8.64 14.99
CA ILE A 13 8.41 8.66 14.32
C ILE A 13 8.36 9.64 13.15
N GLU A 14 8.93 10.82 13.32
CA GLU A 14 8.84 11.92 12.34
C GLU A 14 9.44 11.60 10.96
N THR A 15 10.39 10.66 10.92
CA THR A 15 11.04 10.21 9.67
C THR A 15 10.25 9.12 8.95
N SER A 16 9.18 8.58 9.54
CA SER A 16 8.33 7.59 8.88
C SER A 16 7.39 8.26 7.87
N THR A 17 6.94 7.50 6.88
CA THR A 17 6.01 8.02 5.87
C THR A 17 4.90 7.02 5.59
N THR A 18 3.68 7.50 5.39
CA THR A 18 2.57 6.67 4.91
C THR A 18 2.71 6.56 3.40
N GLY A 19 2.98 5.35 2.91
CA GLY A 19 3.04 5.05 1.49
C GLY A 19 1.64 4.82 0.95
N ILE A 20 1.26 5.50 -0.12
CA ILE A 20 -0.05 5.34 -0.75
C ILE A 20 0.16 5.09 -2.25
N VAL A 21 -0.52 4.09 -2.79
CA VAL A 21 -0.49 3.76 -4.22
C VAL A 21 -1.90 3.53 -4.72
N LEU A 22 -2.24 4.16 -5.83
CA LEU A 22 -3.43 3.83 -6.61
C LEU A 22 -3.00 2.98 -7.80
N LEU A 23 -3.48 1.74 -7.83
CA LEU A 23 -3.28 0.82 -8.95
C LEU A 23 -4.56 0.77 -9.79
N ASP A 24 -4.42 0.61 -11.10
CA ASP A 24 -5.47 0.12 -11.98
C ASP A 24 -4.99 -1.19 -12.58
N ASN A 25 -5.57 -2.29 -12.09
CA ASN A 25 -5.02 -3.63 -12.20
C ASN A 25 -3.57 -3.70 -11.70
N ALA A 26 -2.64 -4.11 -12.55
CA ALA A 26 -1.23 -4.23 -12.17
C ALA A 26 -0.42 -2.94 -12.41
N GLN A 27 -1.06 -1.90 -12.94
CA GLN A 27 -0.42 -0.68 -13.41
C GLN A 27 -0.55 0.44 -12.38
N LEU A 28 0.51 1.23 -12.25
CA LEU A 28 0.52 2.44 -11.43
C LEU A 28 -0.34 3.52 -12.07
N VAL A 29 -1.34 4.03 -11.34
CA VAL A 29 -2.06 5.25 -11.70
C VAL A 29 -1.34 6.46 -11.10
N ASP A 30 -1.15 6.43 -9.77
CA ASP A 30 -0.48 7.49 -9.03
C ASP A 30 0.01 6.95 -7.66
N TYR A 31 0.85 7.72 -6.98
CA TYR A 31 1.32 7.41 -5.64
C TYR A 31 1.59 8.68 -4.83
N TRP A 32 1.55 8.53 -3.51
CA TRP A 32 1.83 9.62 -2.58
C TRP A 32 2.71 9.13 -1.44
N VAL A 33 3.61 10.02 -1.02
CA VAL A 33 4.41 9.88 0.19
C VAL A 33 3.89 10.90 1.18
N VAL A 34 3.09 10.45 2.15
CA VAL A 34 2.52 11.35 3.16
C VAL A 34 3.42 11.31 4.40
N PRO A 35 3.76 12.46 5.01
CA PRO A 35 4.51 12.49 6.26
C PRO A 35 3.81 11.70 7.37
N PHE A 36 4.59 11.31 8.39
CA PHE A 36 4.12 10.46 9.47
C PHE A 36 2.80 10.90 10.12
N GLY A 37 2.04 9.91 10.58
CA GLY A 37 0.94 10.09 11.52
C GLY A 37 -0.41 10.47 10.92
N ALA A 38 -1.43 10.33 11.78
CA ALA A 38 -2.83 10.52 11.45
C ALA A 38 -3.15 11.92 10.92
N LYS A 39 -2.54 12.96 11.50
CA LYS A 39 -2.81 14.35 11.11
C LYS A 39 -2.45 14.61 9.64
N ASN A 40 -1.26 14.21 9.22
CA ASN A 40 -0.80 14.40 7.85
C ASN A 40 -1.61 13.55 6.86
N PHE A 41 -1.99 12.33 7.25
CA PHE A 41 -2.91 11.52 6.47
C PHE A 41 -4.28 12.20 6.26
N LEU A 42 -4.90 12.73 7.33
CA LEU A 42 -6.19 13.41 7.24
C LEU A 42 -6.13 14.66 6.34
N GLU A 43 -5.02 15.39 6.38
CA GLU A 43 -4.78 16.52 5.48
C GLU A 43 -4.67 16.07 4.02
N TRP A 44 -3.89 15.03 3.74
CA TRP A 44 -3.82 14.44 2.41
C TRP A 44 -5.19 13.95 1.92
N PHE A 45 -5.97 13.30 2.78
CA PHE A 45 -7.32 12.83 2.43
C PHE A 45 -8.23 14.00 2.05
N LYS A 46 -8.23 15.07 2.85
CA LYS A 46 -9.03 16.27 2.58
C LYS A 46 -8.69 16.90 1.22
N ASN A 47 -7.41 16.93 0.86
CA ASN A 47 -6.95 17.62 -0.35
C ASN A 47 -6.95 16.74 -1.61
N ILE A 48 -6.75 15.43 -1.47
CA ILE A 48 -6.54 14.49 -2.58
C ILE A 48 -7.37 13.22 -2.39
N GLY A 49 -7.19 12.52 -1.27
CA GLY A 49 -7.75 11.17 -1.08
C GLY A 49 -9.28 11.08 -1.21
N SER A 50 -10.00 12.13 -0.81
CA SER A 50 -11.46 12.21 -0.87
C SER A 50 -12.04 12.31 -2.29
N THR A 51 -11.21 12.65 -3.29
CA THR A 51 -11.63 12.76 -4.70
C THR A 51 -11.16 11.59 -5.56
N LEU A 52 -10.43 10.63 -4.98
CA LEU A 52 -9.92 9.48 -5.73
C LEU A 52 -11.05 8.49 -6.05
N GLU A 53 -11.03 7.96 -7.27
CA GLU A 53 -11.89 6.84 -7.66
C GLU A 53 -11.15 5.51 -7.44
N TYR A 54 -11.75 4.63 -6.64
CA TYR A 54 -11.22 3.31 -6.32
C TYR A 54 -12.36 2.31 -6.17
N ASP A 55 -12.07 1.03 -6.43
CA ASP A 55 -13.01 -0.07 -6.17
C ASP A 55 -12.83 -0.63 -4.77
N VAL A 56 -11.59 -0.63 -4.26
CA VAL A 56 -11.25 -1.12 -2.92
C VAL A 56 -10.13 -0.30 -2.28
N VAL A 57 -10.17 -0.21 -0.95
CA VAL A 57 -9.06 0.32 -0.14
C VAL A 57 -8.45 -0.82 0.66
N VAL A 58 -7.14 -1.02 0.52
CA VAL A 58 -6.37 -2.04 1.22
C VAL A 58 -5.34 -1.34 2.10
N VAL A 59 -5.32 -1.67 3.39
CA VAL A 59 -4.41 -1.06 4.36
C VAL A 59 -3.62 -2.16 5.06
N GLU A 60 -2.31 -1.96 5.25
CA GLU A 60 -1.52 -2.94 5.99
C GLU A 60 -2.06 -3.09 7.41
N LYS A 61 -2.34 -4.34 7.80
CA LYS A 61 -2.74 -4.67 9.15
C LYS A 61 -1.52 -4.64 10.06
N TYR A 62 -1.51 -3.72 11.02
CA TYR A 62 -0.54 -3.75 12.12
C TYR A 62 -1.03 -4.67 13.24
N GLU A 63 -0.23 -5.66 13.61
CA GLU A 63 -0.48 -6.53 14.76
C GLU A 63 0.44 -6.13 15.92
N ALA A 64 -0.12 -5.43 16.91
CA ALA A 64 0.60 -5.11 18.14
C ALA A 64 1.08 -6.42 18.80
N ARG A 65 2.33 -6.43 19.27
CA ARG A 65 2.86 -7.56 20.04
C ARG A 65 2.86 -7.16 21.50
N ASP A 66 1.91 -7.71 22.27
CA ASP A 66 1.59 -7.34 23.65
C ASP A 66 2.77 -7.36 24.64
N ASN A 67 3.87 -8.05 24.31
CA ASN A 67 4.98 -8.27 25.23
C ASN A 67 6.17 -7.31 25.06
N ASP A 68 6.08 -6.30 24.19
CA ASP A 68 7.21 -5.44 23.87
C ASP A 68 6.86 -3.96 24.10
N TYR A 69 6.92 -3.52 25.36
CA TYR A 69 6.75 -2.11 25.78
C TYR A 69 7.72 -1.13 25.08
N SER A 70 8.72 -1.63 24.35
CA SER A 70 9.67 -0.85 23.57
C SER A 70 9.18 -0.52 22.15
N ARG A 71 8.12 -1.17 21.66
CA ARG A 71 7.63 -0.98 20.29
C ARG A 71 6.58 0.11 20.16
N ASP A 72 6.71 0.87 19.09
CA ASP A 72 5.79 1.93 18.73
C ASP A 72 4.50 1.38 18.12
N ASN A 73 3.46 1.27 18.95
CA ASN A 73 2.12 0.86 18.53
C ASN A 73 1.28 2.02 17.98
N SER A 74 1.84 3.23 17.84
CA SER A 74 1.08 4.42 17.41
C SER A 74 0.62 4.36 15.95
N VAL A 75 1.14 3.42 15.15
CA VAL A 75 0.61 3.08 13.81
C VAL A 75 -0.89 2.78 13.85
N LEU A 76 -1.39 2.19 14.96
CA LEU A 76 -2.82 1.93 15.16
C LEU A 76 -3.68 3.20 15.13
N GLU A 77 -3.14 4.34 15.57
CA GLU A 77 -3.83 5.63 15.52
C GLU A 77 -3.94 6.13 14.07
N THR A 78 -2.88 5.95 13.27
CA THR A 78 -2.92 6.24 11.83
C THR A 78 -3.94 5.34 11.12
N ILE A 79 -3.96 4.03 11.42
CA ILE A 79 -4.95 3.09 10.88
C ILE A 79 -6.38 3.49 11.25
N ALA A 80 -6.61 3.90 12.50
CA ALA A 80 -7.92 4.36 12.93
C ALA A 80 -8.38 5.60 12.15
N ALA A 81 -7.48 6.56 11.90
CA ALA A 81 -7.79 7.73 11.07
C ALA A 81 -8.10 7.34 9.61
N ILE A 82 -7.36 6.39 9.04
CA ILE A 82 -7.65 5.84 7.71
C ILE A 82 -9.05 5.20 7.67
N GLY A 83 -9.44 4.47 8.73
CA GLY A 83 -10.77 3.88 8.88
C GLY A 83 -11.92 4.88 8.92
N LEU A 84 -11.69 6.07 9.47
CA LEU A 84 -12.68 7.16 9.45
C LEU A 84 -12.88 7.72 8.03
N CYS A 85 -11.83 7.74 7.22
CA CYS A 85 -11.86 8.19 5.82
C CYS A 85 -12.42 7.12 4.87
N TYR A 86 -12.12 5.85 5.13
CA TYR A 86 -12.49 4.71 4.29
C TYR A 86 -13.17 3.61 5.14
N PRO A 87 -14.48 3.73 5.42
CA PRO A 87 -15.18 2.84 6.35
C PRO A 87 -15.20 1.35 5.94
N ASN A 88 -15.04 1.08 4.64
CA ASN A 88 -15.07 -0.28 4.07
C ASN A 88 -13.66 -0.80 3.73
N LEU A 89 -12.61 -0.22 4.33
CA LEU A 89 -11.24 -0.67 4.08
C LEU A 89 -11.02 -2.13 4.48
N ILE A 90 -10.06 -2.76 3.83
CA ILE A 90 -9.61 -4.12 4.15
C ILE A 90 -8.27 -4.03 4.86
N LEU A 91 -8.19 -4.57 6.08
CA LEU A 91 -6.93 -4.73 6.80
C LEU A 91 -6.24 -6.02 6.33
N GLN A 92 -5.19 -5.86 5.52
CA GLN A 92 -4.46 -6.98 4.91
C GLN A 92 -3.19 -7.29 5.71
N ARG A 93 -3.05 -8.55 6.16
CA ARG A 93 -1.78 -9.03 6.73
C ARG A 93 -0.74 -9.15 5.61
N ASN A 94 0.50 -8.74 5.87
CA ASN A 94 1.59 -8.79 4.89
C ASN A 94 2.42 -10.09 4.92
N ALA A 95 2.05 -11.06 5.76
CA ALA A 95 2.78 -12.33 5.88
C ALA A 95 2.82 -13.07 4.53
N GLY A 96 4.03 -13.29 4.01
CA GLY A 96 4.25 -13.97 2.73
C GLY A 96 4.22 -13.06 1.49
N TYR A 97 3.91 -11.77 1.63
CA TYR A 97 3.80 -10.86 0.48
C TYR A 97 5.06 -10.73 -0.39
N GLN A 98 6.26 -10.91 0.16
CA GLN A 98 7.52 -10.87 -0.59
C GLN A 98 7.76 -12.16 -1.38
N SER A 99 7.20 -13.28 -0.93
CA SER A 99 7.25 -14.55 -1.65
C SER A 99 6.28 -14.54 -2.83
N ASP A 100 5.07 -14.05 -2.61
CA ASP A 100 4.02 -14.01 -3.63
C ASP A 100 4.22 -12.87 -4.63
N ILE A 101 4.67 -11.70 -4.16
CA ILE A 101 5.00 -10.53 -4.98
C ILE A 101 6.50 -10.20 -4.82
N PRO A 102 7.37 -10.96 -5.53
CA PRO A 102 8.81 -10.80 -5.41
C PRO A 102 9.31 -9.47 -6.00
N ASN A 103 10.52 -9.08 -5.61
CA ASN A 103 11.14 -7.84 -6.07
C ASN A 103 11.25 -7.76 -7.60
N GLU A 104 11.58 -8.88 -8.26
CA GLU A 104 11.68 -8.93 -9.72
C GLU A 104 10.33 -8.70 -10.40
N LEU A 105 9.23 -9.16 -9.79
CA LEU A 105 7.90 -8.87 -10.30
C LEU A 105 7.59 -7.37 -10.17
N LEU A 106 7.88 -6.75 -9.03
CA LEU A 106 7.71 -5.29 -8.88
C LEU A 106 8.55 -4.50 -9.88
N LYS A 107 9.77 -4.96 -10.22
CA LYS A 107 10.59 -4.33 -11.26
C LYS A 107 9.96 -4.45 -12.63
N ALA A 108 9.49 -5.65 -13.01
CA ALA A 108 8.80 -5.88 -14.28
C ALA A 108 7.51 -5.05 -14.42
N LEU A 109 6.83 -4.77 -13.31
CA LEU A 109 5.62 -3.94 -13.28
C LEU A 109 5.91 -2.44 -13.18
N ASN A 110 7.18 -2.01 -13.20
CA ASN A 110 7.59 -0.62 -12.94
C ASN A 110 7.16 -0.08 -11.57
N LEU A 111 6.94 -0.96 -10.59
CA LEU A 111 6.53 -0.66 -9.21
C LEU A 111 7.71 -0.80 -8.21
N TRP A 112 8.95 -0.74 -8.71
CA TRP A 112 10.16 -0.86 -7.87
C TRP A 112 10.77 0.50 -7.50
N LYS A 113 10.89 1.40 -8.48
CA LYS A 113 11.52 2.71 -8.30
C LYS A 113 10.44 3.80 -8.28
N PHE A 114 10.23 4.38 -7.11
CA PHE A 114 9.42 5.58 -6.93
C PHE A 114 10.36 6.77 -6.66
N GLU A 115 9.87 8.00 -6.80
CA GLU A 115 10.61 9.16 -6.30
C GLU A 115 10.86 9.00 -4.78
N LYS A 116 11.97 9.59 -4.30
CA LYS A 116 12.54 9.30 -2.97
C LYS A 116 11.50 9.36 -1.83
N SER A 117 11.26 8.23 -1.17
CA SER A 117 10.69 8.13 0.18
C SER A 117 11.72 7.53 1.14
N HIS A 118 11.60 7.82 2.45
CA HIS A 118 12.61 7.45 3.45
C HIS A 118 12.78 5.94 3.66
N HIS A 119 11.72 5.12 3.46
CA HIS A 119 11.74 3.68 3.78
C HIS A 119 11.22 2.75 2.67
N ASN A 120 10.96 3.25 1.46
CA ASN A 120 10.27 2.51 0.39
C ASN A 120 8.80 2.15 0.73
N ASP A 121 8.13 2.95 1.57
CA ASP A 121 6.74 2.68 2.01
C ASP A 121 5.77 2.61 0.81
N VAL A 122 6.01 3.41 -0.23
CA VAL A 122 5.26 3.34 -1.50
C VAL A 122 5.41 1.97 -2.17
N ARG A 123 6.61 1.39 -2.12
CA ARG A 123 6.85 0.05 -2.66
C ARG A 123 6.17 -1.02 -1.81
N ALA A 124 6.15 -0.85 -0.49
CA ALA A 124 5.42 -1.73 0.41
C ALA A 124 3.90 -1.66 0.12
N ALA A 125 3.34 -0.47 -0.06
CA ALA A 125 1.96 -0.25 -0.46
C ALA A 125 1.64 -0.89 -1.83
N ALA A 126 2.46 -0.69 -2.85
CA ALA A 126 2.29 -1.34 -4.16
C ALA A 126 2.29 -2.88 -4.02
N ARG A 127 3.24 -3.42 -3.25
CA ARG A 127 3.31 -4.87 -2.98
C ARG A 127 2.05 -5.38 -2.29
N LEU A 128 1.57 -4.66 -1.28
CA LEU A 128 0.38 -5.04 -0.51
C LEU A 128 -0.87 -5.11 -1.39
N GLY A 129 -1.06 -4.14 -2.30
CA GLY A 129 -2.21 -4.08 -3.20
C GLY A 129 -2.23 -5.27 -4.17
N LEU A 130 -1.09 -5.58 -4.80
CA LEU A 130 -0.97 -6.75 -5.66
C LEU A 130 -1.12 -8.06 -4.87
N PHE A 131 -0.57 -8.12 -3.66
CA PHE A 131 -0.67 -9.28 -2.80
C PHE A 131 -2.13 -9.58 -2.41
N TYR A 132 -2.89 -8.55 -2.04
CA TYR A 132 -4.33 -8.66 -1.82
C TYR A 132 -5.04 -9.23 -3.06
N ALA A 133 -4.75 -8.69 -4.25
CA ALA A 133 -5.39 -9.15 -5.47
C ALA A 133 -5.06 -10.61 -5.80
N MET A 134 -3.79 -11.01 -5.65
CA MET A 134 -3.35 -12.40 -5.83
C MET A 134 -4.03 -13.35 -4.83
N ARG A 135 -4.17 -12.94 -3.56
CA ARG A 135 -4.75 -13.79 -2.51
C ARG A 135 -6.27 -13.92 -2.57
N ASN A 136 -6.93 -13.05 -3.33
CA ASN A 136 -8.38 -13.06 -3.53
C ASN A 136 -8.76 -13.45 -4.97
N ASP A 137 -7.82 -14.01 -5.73
CA ASP A 137 -8.04 -14.49 -7.09
C ASP A 137 -8.72 -13.46 -8.01
N ILE A 138 -8.29 -12.19 -7.92
CA ILE A 138 -8.85 -11.11 -8.73
C ILE A 138 -8.35 -11.24 -10.16
N GLU A 139 -9.17 -11.89 -10.99
CA GLU A 139 -8.81 -12.37 -12.32
C GLU A 139 -8.17 -11.29 -13.20
N GLU A 140 -8.79 -10.11 -13.31
CA GLU A 140 -8.28 -9.04 -14.19
C GLU A 140 -6.90 -8.52 -13.76
N VAL A 141 -6.59 -8.49 -12.46
CA VAL A 141 -5.27 -8.09 -11.95
C VAL A 141 -4.24 -9.15 -12.28
N ILE A 142 -4.57 -10.42 -12.05
CA ILE A 142 -3.69 -11.57 -12.31
C ILE A 142 -3.36 -11.67 -13.80
N GLN A 143 -4.36 -11.51 -14.66
CA GLN A 143 -4.17 -11.51 -16.10
C GLN A 143 -3.28 -10.33 -16.55
N ASP A 144 -3.46 -9.14 -15.98
CA ASP A 144 -2.63 -7.98 -16.33
C ASP A 144 -1.18 -8.15 -15.86
N ILE A 145 -0.95 -8.72 -14.68
CA ILE A 145 0.38 -9.13 -14.20
C ILE A 145 1.03 -10.07 -15.22
N GLY A 146 0.33 -11.15 -15.61
CA GLY A 146 0.86 -12.14 -16.54
C GLY A 146 1.20 -11.55 -17.91
N ARG A 147 0.35 -10.63 -18.40
CA ARG A 147 0.56 -9.90 -19.66
C ARG A 147 1.82 -9.03 -19.63
N ILE A 148 2.05 -8.28 -18.56
CA ILE A 148 3.22 -7.38 -18.44
C ILE A 148 4.49 -8.20 -18.21
N ALA A 149 4.47 -9.14 -17.27
CA ALA A 149 5.64 -9.97 -16.95
C ALA A 149 6.14 -10.76 -18.17
N THR A 150 5.23 -11.27 -19.01
CA THR A 150 5.60 -12.01 -20.23
C THR A 150 6.22 -11.10 -21.29
N LYS A 151 5.78 -9.85 -21.41
CA LYS A 151 6.33 -8.88 -22.37
C LYS A 151 7.76 -8.47 -22.00
N GLU A 152 8.00 -8.15 -20.73
CA GLU A 152 9.32 -7.76 -20.24
C GLU A 152 10.35 -8.89 -20.36
N MET A 153 9.95 -10.15 -20.17
CA MET A 153 10.86 -11.30 -20.37
C MET A 153 11.17 -11.60 -21.85
N ALA A 154 10.39 -11.04 -22.78
CA ALA A 154 10.57 -11.23 -24.22
C ALA A 154 11.32 -10.05 -24.90
N SER A 155 11.68 -9.02 -24.14
CA SER A 155 12.42 -7.83 -24.60
C SER A 155 13.88 -7.88 -24.14
#